data_AF-A0A1V5FDE7-F1
#
_entry.id   AF-A0A1V5FDE7-F1
#
_cell.length_a   1.000
_cell.length_b   1.000
_cell.length_c   1.000
_cell.angle_alpha   90.00
_cell.angle_beta   90.00
_cell.angle_gamma   90.00
#
_symmetry.space_group_name_H-M   'P 1'
#
loop_
_entity.id
_entity.type
_entity.pdbx_description
1 polymer ?
#
loop_
_entity_poly.entity_id
_entity_poly.type
_entity_poly.pdbx_seq_one_letter_code
_entity_poly.pdbx_strand_id
1 'polypeptide(L)'
;MGEAARRQRQAARLADRLLAEKIVTGEWDDTEDEGDFGDDWPEYRWTLETAEWTQPDAIQVGVTVYFTIQGREQSVRVATLIDETAETESSS
;
A
#
# COMPACT_ATOMS: atom_id res chain seq x y z
N MET A 1 -14.82 9.69 21.07
CA MET A 1 -14.61 8.87 19.86
C MET A 1 -14.51 9.81 18.68
N GLY A 2 -13.36 9.97 18.01
CA GLY A 2 -13.29 10.86 16.84
C GLY A 2 -11.93 10.91 16.18
N GLU A 3 -10.87 10.98 16.98
CA GLU A 3 -9.50 11.12 16.49
C GLU A 3 -8.94 9.81 15.92
N ALA A 4 -9.16 8.68 16.60
CA ALA A 4 -8.70 7.37 16.13
C ALA A 4 -9.35 6.96 14.80
N ALA A 5 -10.66 7.20 14.64
CA ALA A 5 -11.38 6.92 13.40
C ALA A 5 -10.99 7.89 12.27
N ARG A 6 -10.61 9.13 12.61
CA ARG A 6 -10.07 10.09 11.64
C ARG A 6 -8.69 9.64 11.15
N ARG A 7 -7.76 9.29 12.05
CA ARG A 7 -6.43 8.81 11.69
C ARG A 7 -6.46 7.52 10.88
N GLN A 8 -7.30 6.56 11.26
CA GLN A 8 -7.47 5.33 10.47
C GLN A 8 -7.98 5.61 9.04
N ARG A 9 -8.99 6.47 8.88
CA ARG A 9 -9.48 6.84 7.54
C ARG A 9 -8.43 7.60 6.72
N GLN A 10 -7.62 8.44 7.36
CA GLN A 10 -6.52 9.12 6.70
C GLN A 10 -5.45 8.12 6.24
N ALA A 11 -5.01 7.22 7.13
CA ALA A 11 -4.05 6.16 6.81
C ALA A 11 -4.52 5.28 5.66
N ALA A 12 -5.80 4.87 5.65
CA ALA A 12 -6.36 4.09 4.55
C ALA A 12 -6.30 4.82 3.20
N ARG A 13 -6.61 6.12 3.19
CA ARG A 13 -6.53 6.94 1.96
C ARG A 13 -5.10 7.13 1.48
N LEU A 14 -4.16 7.30 2.41
CA LEU A 14 -2.74 7.41 2.09
C LEU A 14 -2.19 6.10 1.53
N ALA A 15 -2.54 4.97 2.14
CA ALA A 15 -2.17 3.64 1.67
C ALA A 15 -2.71 3.36 0.26
N ASP A 16 -3.99 3.62 0.03
CA ASP A 16 -4.65 3.42 -1.27
C ASP A 16 -4.03 4.29 -2.37
N ARG A 17 -3.78 5.58 -2.07
CA ARG A 17 -3.13 6.50 -3.00
C ARG A 17 -1.71 6.05 -3.35
N LEU A 18 -0.90 5.70 -2.36
CA LEU A 18 0.48 5.29 -2.58
C LEU A 18 0.55 3.97 -3.35
N LEU A 19 -0.31 3.01 -3.00
CA LEU A 19 -0.41 1.75 -3.74
C LEU A 19 -0.77 2.03 -5.21
N ALA A 20 -1.78 2.86 -5.47
CA ALA A 20 -2.15 3.21 -6.84
C ALA A 20 -1.01 3.91 -7.60
N GLU A 21 -0.26 4.80 -6.94
CA GLU A 21 0.90 5.46 -7.52
C GLU A 21 1.98 4.44 -7.91
N LYS A 22 2.39 3.56 -6.98
CA LYS A 22 3.41 2.52 -7.23
C LYS A 22 3.00 1.55 -8.33
N ILE A 23 1.71 1.18 -8.39
CA ILE A 23 1.17 0.36 -9.48
C ILE A 23 1.27 1.08 -10.83
N VAL A 24 0.87 2.35 -10.90
CA VAL A 24 0.85 3.13 -12.14
C VAL A 24 2.27 3.46 -12.62
N THR A 25 3.21 3.70 -11.71
CA THR A 25 4.62 3.97 -12.07
C THR A 25 5.43 2.71 -12.34
N GLY A 26 4.92 1.53 -11.95
CA GLY A 26 5.64 0.26 -12.08
C GLY A 26 6.69 0.03 -10.99
N GLU A 27 6.75 0.89 -9.98
CA GLU A 27 7.69 0.79 -8.84
C GLU A 27 7.25 -0.24 -7.78
N TRP A 28 6.18 -0.98 -8.03
CA TRP A 28 5.64 -1.96 -7.08
C TRP A 28 6.48 -3.23 -6.96
N ASP A 29 7.35 -3.52 -7.94
CA ASP A 29 8.21 -4.71 -7.99
C ASP A 29 9.44 -4.59 -7.07
N ASP A 30 9.73 -3.40 -6.55
CA ASP A 30 10.80 -3.21 -5.57
C ASP A 30 10.44 -3.95 -4.27
N THR A 31 11.25 -4.95 -3.92
CA THR A 31 10.89 -5.98 -2.92
C THR A 31 10.70 -5.43 -1.51
N GLU A 32 11.40 -4.34 -1.16
CA GLU A 32 11.32 -3.68 0.15
C GLU A 32 11.52 -2.17 -0.02
N ASP A 33 10.41 -1.42 -0.15
CA ASP A 33 10.41 0.05 -0.25
C ASP A 33 9.73 0.64 0.99
N GLU A 34 10.29 1.69 1.58
CA GLU A 34 9.73 2.33 2.78
C GLU A 34 9.96 3.84 2.78
N GLY A 35 9.15 4.56 3.55
CA GLY A 35 9.33 6.00 3.68
C GLY A 35 8.27 6.68 4.53
N ASP A 36 8.12 7.97 4.30
CA ASP A 36 7.12 8.82 4.91
C ASP A 36 6.36 9.63 3.84
N PHE A 37 5.38 10.40 4.28
CA PHE A 37 4.51 11.19 3.41
C PHE A 37 4.89 12.69 3.40
N GLY A 38 6.13 13.01 3.77
CA GLY A 38 6.67 14.36 3.82
C GLY A 38 6.06 15.26 4.89
N ASP A 39 6.27 16.56 4.75
CA ASP A 39 5.81 17.60 5.69
C ASP A 39 4.27 17.71 5.78
N ASP A 40 3.54 17.24 4.77
CA ASP A 40 2.07 17.20 4.80
C ASP A 40 1.54 16.20 5.85
N TRP A 41 2.28 15.11 6.09
CA TRP A 41 1.84 14.01 6.96
C TRP A 41 3.01 13.39 7.76
N PRO A 42 3.74 14.16 8.58
CA PRO A 42 4.96 13.71 9.26
C PRO A 42 4.71 12.63 10.34
N GLU A 43 3.45 12.46 10.77
CA GLU A 43 3.05 11.43 11.74
C GLU A 43 2.80 10.06 11.09
N TYR A 44 2.86 9.96 9.76
CA TYR A 44 2.56 8.75 9.00
C TYR A 44 3.81 8.24 8.28
N ARG A 45 4.09 6.95 8.45
CA ARG A 45 5.16 6.24 7.76
C ARG A 45 4.56 5.09 6.97
N TRP A 46 5.23 4.62 5.94
CA TRP A 46 4.74 3.53 5.12
C TRP A 46 5.82 2.54 4.76
N THR A 47 5.40 1.31 4.50
CA THR A 47 6.20 0.25 3.88
C THR A 47 5.41 -0.37 2.73
N LEU A 48 6.11 -0.74 1.67
CA LEU A 48 5.62 -1.51 0.54
C LEU A 48 6.18 -2.93 0.67
N GLU A 49 5.30 -3.91 0.52
CA GLU A 49 5.64 -5.33 0.61
C GLU A 49 5.06 -6.05 -0.61
N THR A 50 5.92 -6.73 -1.35
CA THR A 50 5.57 -7.62 -2.46
C THR A 50 5.73 -9.06 -2.03
N ALA A 51 4.73 -9.90 -2.33
CA ALA A 51 4.77 -11.32 -2.00
C ALA A 51 4.13 -12.15 -3.11
N GLU A 52 4.76 -13.28 -3.42
CA GLU A 52 4.17 -14.30 -4.27
C GLU A 52 2.84 -14.78 -3.67
N TRP A 53 1.81 -14.86 -4.51
CA TRP A 53 0.51 -15.36 -4.08
C TRP A 53 0.35 -16.85 -4.39
N THR A 54 -0.61 -17.51 -3.74
CA THR A 54 -0.86 -18.95 -3.93
C THR A 54 -1.27 -19.32 -5.36
N GLN A 55 -1.78 -18.36 -6.14
CA GLN A 55 -2.06 -18.57 -7.56
C GLN A 55 -0.77 -18.35 -8.35
N PRO A 56 -0.47 -19.22 -9.32
CA PRO A 56 0.66 -18.99 -10.22
C PRO A 56 0.46 -17.68 -10.97
N ASP A 57 1.57 -16.98 -11.25
CA ASP A 57 1.57 -15.74 -12.04
C ASP A 57 0.78 -14.59 -11.38
N ALA A 58 0.59 -14.65 -10.06
CA ALA A 58 -0.06 -13.60 -9.29
C ALA A 58 0.83 -13.11 -8.14
N ILE A 59 0.98 -11.79 -8.07
CA ILE A 59 1.77 -11.12 -7.05
C ILE A 59 0.85 -10.25 -6.19
N GLN A 60 0.94 -10.42 -4.87
CA GLN A 60 0.29 -9.50 -3.94
C GLN A 60 1.22 -8.33 -3.65
N VAL A 61 0.72 -7.12 -3.87
CA VAL A 61 1.40 -5.87 -3.51
C VAL A 61 0.61 -5.21 -2.39
N GLY A 62 1.26 -4.92 -1.27
CA GLY A 62 0.65 -4.30 -0.12
C GLY A 62 1.40 -3.05 0.35
N VAL A 63 0.66 -2.01 0.69
CA VAL A 63 1.18 -0.85 1.43
C VAL A 63 0.64 -0.89 2.85
N THR A 64 1.55 -0.84 3.83
CA THR A 64 1.22 -0.70 5.25
C THR A 64 1.56 0.71 5.71
N VAL A 65 0.57 1.45 6.23
CA VAL A 65 0.76 2.78 6.80
C VAL A 65 0.71 2.72 8.32
N TYR A 66 1.76 3.20 8.97
CA TYR A 66 1.95 3.27 10.41
C TYR A 66 1.71 4.69 10.93
N PHE A 67 1.01 4.82 12.05
CA PHE A 67 0.73 6.09 12.71
C PHE A 67 0.50 5.88 14.21
N THR A 68 0.66 6.94 15.00
CA THR A 68 0.51 6.86 16.46
C THR A 68 -0.80 7.49 16.93
N ILE A 69 -1.49 6.82 17.85
CA ILE A 69 -2.62 7.39 18.62
C ILE A 69 -2.29 7.29 20.10
N GLN A 70 -2.21 8.44 20.79
CA GLN A 70 -1.97 8.49 22.25
C GLN A 70 -0.75 7.65 22.68
N GLY A 71 0.34 7.70 21.91
CA GLY A 71 1.58 6.96 22.18
C GLY A 71 1.55 5.47 21.82
N ARG A 72 0.50 4.99 21.14
CA ARG A 72 0.41 3.62 20.64
C ARG A 72 0.48 3.62 19.12
N GLU A 73 1.42 2.87 18.56
CA GLU A 73 1.48 2.66 17.12
C GLU A 73 0.30 1.80 16.68
N GLN A 74 -0.30 2.20 15.56
CA GLN A 74 -1.37 1.54 14.86
C GLN A 74 -0.99 1.49 13.38
N SER A 75 -1.54 0.54 12.66
CA SER A 75 -1.30 0.42 11.22
C SER A 75 -2.57 0.10 10.46
N VAL A 76 -2.57 0.47 9.18
CA VAL A 76 -3.58 0.09 8.19
C VAL A 76 -2.84 -0.46 6.99
N ARG A 77 -3.25 -1.64 6.50
CA ARG A 77 -2.71 -2.25 5.30
C ARG A 77 -3.77 -2.28 4.21
N VAL A 78 -3.39 -1.84 3.01
CA VAL A 78 -4.16 -1.99 1.78
C VAL A 78 -3.32 -2.81 0.82
N ALA A 79 -3.93 -3.81 0.19
CA ALA A 79 -3.23 -4.67 -0.76
C ALA A 79 -4.08 -4.93 -1.99
N THR A 80 -3.41 -5.11 -3.11
CA THR A 80 -3.99 -5.52 -4.38
C THR A 80 -3.31 -6.80 -4.87
N LEU A 81 -3.98 -7.51 -5.77
CA LEU A 81 -3.41 -8.63 -6.48
C LEU A 81 -3.16 -8.20 -7.93
N ILE A 82 -1.95 -8.40 -8.41
CA ILE A 82 -1.56 -8.22 -9.80
C ILE A 82 -1.52 -9.61 -10.43
N ASP A 83 -2.08 -9.72 -11.63
CA ASP A 83 -2.03 -10.92 -12.44
C ASP A 83 -1.10 -10.64 -13.64
N GLU A 84 -0.01 -11.38 -13.73
CA GLU A 84 1.00 -11.23 -14.79
C GLU A 84 0.58 -11.93 -16.10
N THR A 85 -0.52 -12.70 -16.09
CA THR A 85 -1.02 -13.39 -17.28
C THR A 85 -1.91 -12.51 -18.17
N ALA A 86 -2.23 -11.29 -17.73
CA ALA A 86 -3.11 -10.37 -18.46
C ALA A 86 -2.53 -9.87 -19.81
N GLU A 87 -1.25 -10.15 -20.12
CA GLU A 87 -0.62 -9.87 -21.40
C GLU A 87 -0.81 -10.97 -22.46
N THR A 88 -1.98 -11.61 -22.59
CA THR A 88 -2.28 -12.36 -23.84
C THR A 88 -3.77 -12.46 -24.18
N GLU A 89 -4.53 -11.37 -24.13
CA GLU A 89 -5.84 -11.32 -24.81
C GLU A 89 -5.93 -10.09 -25.75
N SER A 90 -5.05 -10.05 -26.77
CA SER A 90 -5.23 -9.15 -27.92
C SER A 90 -5.59 -9.96 -29.18
N SER A 91 -6.90 -9.92 -29.48
CA SER A 91 -7.56 -10.04 -30.79
C SER A 91 -7.49 -11.37 -31.56
N SER A 92 -8.65 -12.03 -31.71
CA SER A 92 -9.02 -12.74 -32.94
C SER A 92 -10.40 -12.33 -33.42
#